data_AF-A0A6N6Z754-F1
#
_entry.id   AF-A0A6N6Z754-F1
#
_cell.length_a   1.000
_cell.length_b   1.000
_cell.length_c   1.000
_cell.angle_alpha   90.00
_cell.angle_beta   90.00
_cell.angle_gamma   90.00
#
_symmetry.space_group_name_H-M   'P 1'
#
loop_
_entity.id
_entity.type
_entity.pdbx_description
1 polymer ?
#
loop_
_entity_poly.entity_id
_entity_poly.type
_entity_poly.pdbx_seq_one_letter_code
_entity_poly.pdbx_strand_id
1 'polypeptide(L)'
;MKKQGKRYKQEQIIYALKQVGGGRKIAEICRELGVSEATYHRWKKQYAGMGVSELRRLKQLEDENASLRKLVSDLSLDKHILQEIVSKKL
;
A
#
# COMPACT_ATOMS: atom_id res chain seq x y z
N MET A 1 14.87 19.50 6.69
CA MET A 1 15.03 18.03 6.65
C MET A 1 13.65 17.37 6.68
N LYS A 2 13.21 16.71 5.60
CA LYS A 2 11.95 15.95 5.60
C LYS A 2 12.19 14.63 6.34
N LYS A 3 11.55 14.43 7.50
CA LYS A 3 11.60 13.14 8.22
C LYS A 3 10.93 12.08 7.33
N GLN A 4 11.70 11.12 6.81
CA GLN A 4 11.13 9.92 6.20
C GLN A 4 10.31 9.19 7.27
N GLY A 5 9.00 9.13 7.10
CA GLY A 5 8.12 8.39 8.01
C GLY A 5 8.35 6.89 7.87
N LYS A 6 8.32 6.16 8.99
CA LYS A 6 8.22 4.69 8.94
C LYS A 6 6.97 4.31 8.15
N ARG A 7 7.13 3.58 7.05
CA ARG A 7 6.02 3.02 6.27
C ARG A 7 5.62 1.70 6.93
N TYR A 8 4.44 1.68 7.52
CA TYR A 8 3.89 0.48 8.14
C TYR A 8 3.26 -0.42 7.08
N LYS A 9 3.32 -1.73 7.29
CA LYS A 9 2.66 -2.70 6.42
C LYS A 9 1.15 -2.52 6.56
N GLN A 10 0.44 -2.49 5.42
CA GLN A 10 -1.01 -2.28 5.39
C GLN A 10 -1.75 -3.35 6.18
N GLU A 11 -1.21 -4.56 6.23
CA GLU A 11 -1.71 -5.67 7.05
C GLU A 11 -1.69 -5.34 8.54
N GLN A 12 -0.65 -4.65 9.04
CA GLN A 12 -0.55 -4.25 10.45
C GLN A 12 -1.61 -3.21 10.80
N ILE A 13 -1.86 -2.27 9.89
CA ILE A 13 -2.89 -1.24 10.05
C ILE A 13 -4.28 -1.90 10.11
N ILE A 14 -4.57 -2.77 9.14
CA ILE A 14 -5.85 -3.50 9.07
C ILE A 14 -6.04 -4.38 10.30
N TYR A 15 -5.01 -5.11 10.73
CA TYR A 15 -5.04 -5.92 11.93
C TYR A 15 -5.38 -5.07 13.16
N ALA A 16 -4.66 -3.98 13.38
CA ALA A 16 -4.88 -3.11 14.53
C ALA A 16 -6.31 -2.56 14.60
N LEU A 17 -6.83 -2.09 13.45
CA LEU A 17 -8.19 -1.54 13.37
C LEU A 17 -9.25 -2.61 13.64
N LYS A 18 -9.07 -3.83 13.10
CA LYS A 18 -10.01 -4.95 13.31
C LYS A 18 -10.02 -5.40 14.77
N GLN A 19 -8.86 -5.53 15.41
CA GLN A 19 -8.77 -5.97 16.79
C GLN A 19 -9.45 -4.98 17.77
N VAL A 20 -9.24 -3.68 17.56
CA VAL A 20 -9.91 -2.65 18.37
C VAL A 20 -11.40 -2.57 18.07
N GLY A 21 -11.81 -2.74 16.81
CA GLY A 21 -13.23 -2.86 16.44
C GLY A 21 -13.92 -4.08 17.06
N GLY A 22 -13.16 -5.14 17.33
CA GLY A 22 -13.61 -6.33 18.08
C GLY A 22 -13.54 -6.20 19.61
N GLY A 23 -13.23 -5.00 20.14
CA GLY A 23 -13.26 -4.71 21.58
C GLY A 23 -11.93 -4.85 22.32
N ARG A 24 -10.81 -5.20 21.66
CA ARG A 24 -9.49 -5.20 22.31
C ARG A 24 -9.02 -3.77 22.62
N LYS A 25 -8.29 -3.61 23.72
CA LYS A 25 -7.76 -2.30 24.14
C LYS A 25 -6.66 -1.82 23.20
N ILE A 26 -6.68 -0.54 22.85
CA ILE A 26 -5.68 0.10 21.97
C ILE A 26 -4.25 -0.10 22.52
N ALA A 27 -4.06 0.08 23.82
CA ALA A 27 -2.77 -0.04 24.50
C ALA A 27 -2.12 -1.43 24.29
N GLU A 28 -2.91 -2.50 24.37
CA GLU A 28 -2.43 -3.88 24.19
C GLU A 28 -1.97 -4.12 22.75
N ILE A 29 -2.77 -3.68 21.78
CA ILE A 29 -2.47 -3.81 20.36
C ILE A 29 -1.23 -2.97 19.98
N CYS A 30 -1.11 -1.77 20.53
CA CYS A 30 0.04 -0.91 20.31
C CYS A 30 1.33 -1.54 20.83
N ARG A 31 1.27 -2.17 22.02
CA ARG A 31 2.40 -2.93 22.58
C ARG A 31 2.76 -4.15 21.75
N GLU A 32 1.76 -4.93 21.30
CA GLU A 32 1.94 -6.11 20.45
C GLU A 32 2.60 -5.78 19.11
N LEU A 33 2.19 -4.67 18.49
CA LEU A 33 2.69 -4.23 17.19
C LEU A 33 3.95 -3.36 17.26
N GLY A 34 4.41 -3.00 18.46
CA GLY A 34 5.55 -2.09 18.66
C GLY A 34 5.30 -0.69 18.10
N VAL A 35 4.07 -0.19 18.21
CA VAL A 35 3.66 1.15 17.75
C VAL A 35 3.12 1.99 18.91
N SER A 36 3.14 3.31 18.75
CA SER A 36 2.52 4.20 19.73
C SER A 36 1.02 4.35 19.48
N GLU A 37 0.25 4.66 20.53
CA GLU A 37 -1.18 4.94 20.41
C GLU A 37 -1.45 6.13 19.48
N ALA A 38 -0.55 7.12 19.46
CA ALA A 38 -0.62 8.24 18.52
C ALA A 38 -0.58 7.78 17.05
N THR A 39 0.21 6.75 16.75
CA THR A 39 0.24 6.13 15.41
C THR A 39 -1.06 5.41 15.11
N TYR A 40 -1.62 4.65 16.07
CA TYR A 40 -2.93 4.02 15.91
C TYR A 40 -4.03 5.05 15.64
N HIS A 41 -4.08 6.15 16.39
CA HIS A 41 -5.09 7.19 16.18
C HIS A 41 -4.96 7.86 14.81
N ARG A 42 -3.74 8.01 14.29
CA ARG A 42 -3.51 8.46 12.91
C ARG A 42 -4.10 7.49 11.90
N TRP A 43 -3.87 6.19 12.07
CA TRP A 43 -4.48 5.16 11.23
C TRP A 43 -6.00 5.18 11.33
N LYS A 44 -6.55 5.25 12.54
CA LYS A 44 -7.99 5.37 12.75
C LYS A 44 -8.54 6.60 12.01
N LYS A 45 -7.92 7.77 12.13
CA LYS A 45 -8.36 8.96 11.39
C LYS A 45 -8.32 8.78 9.87
N GLN A 46 -7.29 8.10 9.35
CA GLN A 46 -7.08 7.90 7.92
C GLN A 46 -7.97 6.79 7.33
N TYR A 47 -8.31 5.77 8.11
CA TYR A 47 -8.91 4.53 7.61
C TYR A 47 -10.23 4.13 8.32
N ALA A 48 -10.67 4.80 9.39
CA ALA A 48 -11.88 4.39 10.13
C ALA A 48 -13.21 4.57 9.37
N GLY A 49 -13.21 5.31 8.25
CA GLY A 49 -14.33 5.38 7.32
C GLY A 49 -14.29 4.33 6.21
N MET A 50 -13.16 3.61 6.06
CA MET A 50 -13.03 2.54 5.08
C MET A 50 -13.34 1.21 5.77
N GLY A 51 -14.39 0.53 5.30
CA GLY A 51 -14.66 -0.85 5.73
C GLY A 51 -13.51 -1.79 5.38
N VAL A 52 -13.44 -2.95 6.06
CA VAL A 52 -12.41 -3.97 5.79
C VAL A 52 -12.45 -4.45 4.32
N SER A 53 -13.63 -4.47 3.70
CA SER A 53 -13.82 -4.75 2.27
C SER A 53 -13.17 -3.67 1.39
N GLU A 54 -13.35 -2.39 1.73
CA GLU A 54 -12.78 -1.26 0.99
C GLU A 54 -11.26 -1.23 1.10
N LEU A 55 -10.71 -1.56 2.28
CA LEU A 55 -9.26 -1.68 2.49
C LEU A 55 -8.64 -2.83 1.70
N ARG A 56 -9.35 -3.97 1.58
CA ARG A 56 -8.90 -5.10 0.74
C ARG A 56 -8.96 -4.75 -0.74
N ARG A 57 -10.03 -4.11 -1.18
CA ARG A 57 -10.19 -3.65 -2.57
C ARG A 57 -9.11 -2.63 -2.93
N LEU A 58 -8.80 -1.69 -2.04
CA LEU A 58 -7.72 -0.73 -2.24
C LEU A 58 -6.38 -1.44 -2.45
N LYS A 59 -6.04 -2.43 -1.61
CA LYS A 59 -4.82 -3.22 -1.79
C LYS A 59 -4.78 -3.94 -3.13
N GLN A 60 -5.88 -4.60 -3.51
CA GLN A 60 -5.95 -5.32 -4.78
C GLN A 60 -5.74 -4.37 -5.97
N LEU A 61 -6.35 -3.18 -5.92
CA LEU A 61 -6.17 -2.16 -6.95
C LEU A 61 -4.73 -1.61 -6.98
N GLU A 62 -4.08 -1.47 -5.83
CA GLU A 62 -2.66 -1.07 -5.76
C GLU A 62 -1.74 -2.12 -6.39
N ASP A 63 -1.95 -3.40 -6.08
CA ASP A 63 -1.18 -4.53 -6.61
C ASP A 63 -1.38 -4.68 -8.13
N GLU A 64 -2.62 -4.53 -8.60
CA GLU A 64 -2.95 -4.54 -10.03
C GLU A 64 -2.33 -3.34 -10.77
N ASN A 65 -2.41 -2.14 -10.20
CA ASN A 65 -1.80 -0.94 -10.77
C ASN A 65 -0.28 -1.08 -10.89
N ALA A 66 0.39 -1.64 -9.87
CA ALA A 66 1.82 -1.91 -9.91
C ALA A 66 2.18 -2.90 -11.03
N SER A 67 1.39 -3.96 -11.18
CA SER A 67 1.56 -4.97 -12.23
C SER A 67 1.37 -4.39 -13.63
N LEU A 68 0.32 -3.58 -13.81
CA LEU A 68 0.05 -2.87 -15.07
C LEU A 68 1.15 -1.87 -15.43
N ARG A 69 1.66 -1.11 -14.46
CA ARG A 69 2.79 -0.19 -14.69
C ARG A 69 4.04 -0.93 -15.14
N LYS A 70 4.33 -2.10 -14.55
CA LYS A 70 5.46 -2.93 -14.98
C LYS A 70 5.26 -3.40 -16.42
N LEU A 71 4.10 -3.97 -16.73
CA LEU A 71 3.79 -4.44 -18.08
C LEU A 71 3.90 -3.33 -19.13
N VAL A 72 3.38 -2.13 -18.83
CA VAL A 72 3.48 -0.97 -19.73
C VAL A 72 4.93 -0.55 -19.93
N SER A 73 5.75 -0.58 -18.88
CA SER A 73 7.19 -0.27 -18.99
C SER A 73 7.90 -1.26 -19.88
N ASP A 74 7.68 -2.56 -19.68
CA ASP A 74 8.29 -3.64 -20.46
C ASP A 74 7.90 -3.52 -21.95
N LEU A 75 6.59 -3.37 -22.23
CA LEU A 75 6.09 -3.18 -23.60
C LEU A 75 6.60 -1.89 -24.26
N SER A 76 6.79 -0.82 -23.48
CA SER A 76 7.32 0.44 -24.01
C SER A 76 8.79 0.31 -24.39
N LEU A 77 9.57 -0.42 -23.61
CA LEU A 77 10.96 -0.76 -23.93
C LEU A 77 11.04 -1.61 -25.20
N ASP A 78 10.26 -2.68 -25.30
CA ASP A 78 10.22 -3.55 -26.48
C ASP A 78 9.85 -2.76 -27.74
N LYS A 79 8.81 -1.91 -27.65
CA LYS A 79 8.41 -1.02 -28.74
C LYS A 79 9.57 -0.13 -29.18
N HIS A 80 10.29 0.47 -28.24
CA HIS A 80 11.41 1.35 -28.55
C HIS A 80 12.53 0.62 -29.27
N ILE A 81 12.90 -0.58 -28.79
CA ILE A 81 13.91 -1.45 -29.41
C ILE A 81 13.50 -1.82 -30.85
N LEU A 82 12.25 -2.23 -31.04
CA LEU A 82 11.73 -2.61 -32.36
C LEU A 82 11.75 -1.43 -33.33
N GLN A 83 11.35 -0.23 -32.88
CA GLN A 83 11.40 0.99 -33.69
C GLN A 83 12.84 1.34 -34.09
N GLU A 84 13.81 1.20 -33.17
CA GLU A 84 15.22 1.43 -33.45
C GLU A 84 15.75 0.44 -34.51
N ILE A 85 15.43 -0.85 -34.39
CA ILE A 85 15.82 -1.87 -35.37
C ILE A 85 15.24 -1.57 -36.76
N VAL A 86 13.97 -1.18 -36.84
CA VAL A 86 13.34 -0.81 -38.11
C VAL A 86 14.02 0.43 -38.70
N SER A 87 14.29 1.46 -37.90
CA SER A 87 14.97 2.67 -38.37
C SER A 87 16.41 2.45 -38.83
N LYS A 88 17.08 1.40 -38.35
CA LYS A 88 18.44 1.02 -38.79
C LYS A 88 18.46 0.13 -40.04
N LYS A 89 17.33 -0.46 -40.41
CA LYS A 89 17.18 -1.34 -41.58
C LYS A 89 16.66 -0.61 -42.82
N LEU A 90 16.05 0.57 -42.64
CA LEU A 90 15.69 1.53 -43.69
C LEU A 90 16.85 2.52 -43.90
#